data_AF-A0A2G9UK00-F1
#
_entry.id   AF-A0A2G9UK00-F1
#
_cell.length_a   1.000
_cell.length_b   1.000
_cell.length_c   1.000
_cell.angle_alpha   90.00
_cell.angle_beta   90.00
_cell.angle_gamma   90.00
#
_symmetry.space_group_name_H-M   'P 1'
#
loop_
_entity.id
_entity.type
_entity.pdbx_description
1 polymer ?
#
loop_
_entity_poly.entity_id
_entity_poly.type
_entity_poly.pdbx_seq_one_letter_code
_entity_poly.pdbx_strand_id
1 'polypeptide(L)'
;MNVEPEYVGGCFQIYNEEVRDLLGADKNQKLEIKEHAERGVYVAGLSMHVCHDVKSCHELMDKGFNNRHVGATLMNKVSIPVVCINE
;
A
#
# COMPACT_ATOMS: atom_id res chain seq x y z
N MET A 1 28.00 4.04 -13.54
CA MET A 1 27.26 4.79 -12.51
C MET A 1 26.42 3.75 -11.80
N ASN A 2 26.68 3.49 -10.51
CA ASN A 2 25.82 2.58 -9.75
C ASN A 2 24.55 3.37 -9.42
N VAL A 3 23.45 3.01 -10.04
CA VAL A 3 22.13 3.51 -9.66
C VAL A 3 21.74 2.69 -8.43
N GLU A 4 21.68 3.32 -7.26
CA GLU A 4 21.11 2.69 -6.07
C GLU A 4 19.68 2.27 -6.39
N PRO A 5 19.21 1.07 -6.00
CA PRO A 5 17.85 0.65 -6.28
C PRO A 5 16.87 1.56 -5.54
N GLU A 6 16.06 2.32 -6.29
CA GLU A 6 14.94 3.06 -5.74
C GLU A 6 13.73 2.12 -5.68
N TYR A 7 13.24 1.84 -4.48
CA TYR A 7 12.05 1.02 -4.31
C TYR A 7 10.84 1.93 -4.28
N VAL A 8 9.80 1.62 -5.05
CA VAL A 8 8.53 2.35 -4.99
C VAL A 8 7.45 1.43 -4.46
N GLY A 9 6.79 1.85 -3.38
CA GLY A 9 5.81 1.02 -2.69
C GLY A 9 4.58 1.76 -2.20
N GLY A 10 3.47 1.04 -2.17
CA GLY A 10 2.20 1.49 -1.60
C GLY A 10 1.68 0.50 -0.55
N CYS A 11 0.86 0.98 0.38
CA CYS A 11 0.26 0.15 1.42
C CYS A 11 -1.25 0.41 1.47
N PHE A 12 -2.05 -0.65 1.32
CA PHE A 12 -3.51 -0.58 1.38
C PHE A 12 -4.07 -1.71 2.25
N GLN A 13 -5.29 -1.52 2.73
CA GLN A 13 -6.08 -2.58 3.35
C GLN A 13 -7.35 -2.83 2.55
N ILE A 14 -7.85 -4.06 2.64
CA ILE A 14 -9.21 -4.40 2.23
C ILE A 14 -10.01 -4.63 3.52
N TYR A 15 -11.06 -3.84 3.73
CA TYR A 15 -11.93 -3.96 4.88
C TYR A 15 -13.38 -3.84 4.42
N ASN A 16 -14.21 -4.82 4.77
CA ASN A 16 -15.62 -4.87 4.34
C ASN A 16 -15.78 -4.70 2.81
N GLU A 17 -14.96 -5.42 2.03
CA GLU A 17 -14.91 -5.35 0.56
C GLU A 17 -14.48 -3.98 -0.01
N GLU A 18 -13.98 -3.08 0.82
CA GLU A 18 -13.49 -1.76 0.41
C GLU A 18 -11.97 -1.66 0.50
N VAL A 19 -11.34 -1.23 -0.58
CA VAL A 19 -9.89 -0.94 -0.61
C VAL A 19 -9.64 0.45 -0.04
N ARG A 20 -8.66 0.60 0.85
CA ARG A 20 -8.32 1.86 1.50
C ARG A 20 -6.82 2.08 1.52
N ASP A 21 -6.39 3.29 1.22
CA ASP A 21 -5.00 3.69 1.33
C ASP A 21 -4.59 3.85 2.81
N LEU A 22 -3.50 3.20 3.21
CA LEU A 22 -2.95 3.32 4.56
C LEU A 22 -1.89 4.42 4.68
N LEU A 23 -1.37 4.93 3.56
CA LEU A 23 -0.35 5.98 3.50
C LEU A 23 -0.86 7.29 2.90
N GLY A 24 -2.05 7.27 2.31
CA GLY A 24 -2.75 8.43 1.76
C GLY A 24 -3.19 9.43 2.82
N ALA A 25 -3.46 10.67 2.38
CA ALA A 25 -3.93 11.74 3.26
C ALA A 25 -5.35 11.48 3.80
N ASP A 26 -6.22 10.87 2.99
CA ASP A 26 -7.58 10.52 3.38
C ASP A 26 -7.72 8.99 3.57
N LYS A 27 -7.76 8.56 4.83
CA LYS A 27 -7.96 7.14 5.21
C LYS A 27 -9.40 6.64 4.95
N ASN A 28 -10.34 7.57 4.78
CA ASN A 28 -11.74 7.24 4.51
C ASN A 28 -12.03 7.09 3.01
N GLN A 29 -11.11 7.54 2.15
CA GLN A 29 -11.20 7.36 0.71
C GLN A 29 -11.22 5.87 0.36
N LYS A 30 -12.24 5.49 -0.42
CA LYS A 30 -12.32 4.16 -1.03
C LYS A 30 -11.55 4.18 -2.34
N LEU A 31 -10.70 3.19 -2.53
CA LEU A 31 -9.96 2.98 -3.78
C LEU A 31 -10.64 1.91 -4.62
N GLU A 32 -10.48 2.03 -5.93
CA GLU A 32 -11.03 1.08 -6.90
C GLU A 32 -9.93 0.15 -7.41
N ILE A 33 -10.24 -1.13 -7.57
CA ILE A 33 -9.39 -2.08 -8.28
C ILE A 33 -9.69 -1.96 -9.77
N LYS A 34 -8.66 -1.77 -10.59
CA LYS A 34 -8.74 -1.67 -12.05
C LYS A 34 -7.80 -2.66 -12.71
N GLU A 35 -8.08 -3.00 -13.96
CA GLU A 35 -7.24 -3.88 -14.77
C GLU A 35 -6.73 -3.11 -15.98
N HIS A 36 -5.44 -3.29 -16.29
CA HIS A 36 -4.81 -2.74 -17.48
C HIS A 36 -4.13 -3.88 -18.25
N ALA A 37 -4.28 -3.92 -19.57
CA ALA A 37 -3.80 -5.01 -20.41
C ALA A 37 -2.29 -5.31 -20.25
N GLU A 38 -1.47 -4.28 -20.01
CA GLU A 38 -0.01 -4.43 -19.85
C GLU A 38 0.46 -4.50 -18.39
N ARG A 39 -0.29 -3.91 -17.44
CA ARG A 39 0.12 -3.79 -16.03
C ARG A 39 -0.57 -4.80 -15.11
N GLY A 40 -1.57 -5.51 -15.63
CA GLY A 40 -2.44 -6.39 -14.84
C GLY A 40 -3.39 -5.60 -13.94
N VAL A 41 -3.79 -6.24 -12.84
CA VAL A 41 -4.72 -5.68 -11.85
C VAL A 41 -3.97 -4.75 -10.89
N TYR A 42 -4.46 -3.53 -10.70
CA TYR A 42 -3.87 -2.51 -9.84
C TYR A 42 -4.93 -1.74 -9.06
N VAL A 43 -4.52 -1.05 -7.99
CA VAL A 43 -5.39 -0.19 -7.18
C VAL A 43 -5.26 1.25 -7.67
N ALA A 44 -6.33 1.80 -8.25
CA ALA A 44 -6.34 3.16 -8.75
C ALA A 44 -6.40 4.18 -7.61
N GLY A 45 -5.46 5.13 -7.63
CA GLY A 45 -5.36 6.17 -6.60
C GLY A 45 -4.60 5.74 -5.34
N LEU A 46 -3.95 4.58 -5.34
CA LEU A 46 -3.04 4.18 -4.27
C LEU A 46 -1.84 5.13 -4.21
N SER A 47 -1.56 5.68 -3.03
CA SER A 47 -0.36 6.47 -2.82
C SER A 47 0.88 5.58 -2.90
N MET A 48 1.81 6.01 -3.76
CA MET A 48 3.10 5.38 -3.97
C MET A 48 4.18 6.27 -3.38
N HIS A 49 5.08 5.67 -2.61
CA HIS A 49 6.14 6.37 -1.90
C HIS A 49 7.47 5.74 -2.28
N VAL A 50 8.47 6.58 -2.53
CA VAL A 50 9.83 6.15 -2.86
C VAL A 50 10.58 5.85 -1.56
N CYS A 51 11.35 4.78 -1.59
CA CYS A 51 12.24 4.35 -0.52
C CYS A 51 13.64 4.17 -1.09
N HIS A 52 14.61 4.82 -0.46
CA HIS A 52 16.01 4.79 -0.88
C HIS A 52 16.83 3.74 -0.13
N ASP A 53 16.27 3.18 0.95
CA ASP A 53 16.93 2.15 1.75
C ASP A 53 15.91 1.27 2.48
N VAL A 54 16.37 0.14 3.01
CA VAL A 54 15.55 -0.82 3.76
C VAL A 54 14.86 -0.17 4.98
N LYS A 55 15.50 0.81 5.60
CA LYS A 55 14.96 1.48 6.79
C LYS A 55 13.75 2.35 6.41
N SER A 56 13.83 3.11 5.32
CA SER A 56 12.72 3.89 4.79
C SER A 56 11.53 3.02 4.38
N CYS A 57 11.79 1.84 3.80
CA CYS A 57 10.74 0.83 3.55
C CYS A 57 10.07 0.37 4.86
N HIS A 58 10.86 0.14 5.91
CA HIS A 58 10.36 -0.28 7.21
C HIS A 58 9.50 0.81 7.88
N GLU A 59 9.95 2.06 7.81
CA GLU A 59 9.20 3.21 8.34
C GLU A 59 7.84 3.39 7.62
N LEU A 60 7.79 3.17 6.31
CA LEU A 60 6.51 3.15 5.58
C LEU A 60 5.61 1.99 6.02
N MET A 61 6.17 0.80 6.22
CA MET A 61 5.41 -0.34 6.74
C MET A 61 4.82 -0.02 8.12
N ASP A 62 5.64 0.46 9.05
CA ASP A 62 5.21 0.81 10.41
C ASP A 62 4.13 1.90 10.39
N LYS A 63 4.27 2.91 9.50
CA LYS A 63 3.24 3.94 9.30
C LYS A 63 1.93 3.34 8.80
N GLY A 64 1.98 2.43 7.83
CA GLY A 64 0.80 1.73 7.31
C GLY A 64 0.12 0.88 8.39
N PHE A 65 0.89 0.15 9.19
CA PHE A 65 0.39 -0.64 10.33
C PHE A 65 -0.31 0.23 11.37
N ASN A 66 0.28 1.38 11.74
CA ASN A 66 -0.31 2.32 12.69
C ASN A 66 -1.60 2.98 12.17
N ASN A 67 -1.73 3.11 10.85
CA ASN A 67 -2.90 3.70 10.20
C ASN A 67 -4.02 2.68 9.93
N ARG A 68 -3.73 1.38 10.11
CA ARG A 68 -4.67 0.30 9.90
C ARG A 68 -5.90 0.49 10.80
N HIS A 69 -7.09 0.24 10.26
CA HIS A 69 -8.30 0.31 11.05
C HIS A 69 -8.35 -0.87 12.04
N VAL A 70 -7.92 -0.65 13.28
CA VAL A 70 -7.93 -1.67 14.35
C VAL A 70 -9.29 -1.67 15.03
N GLY A 71 -10.34 -2.04 14.29
CA GLY A 71 -11.61 -2.41 14.90
C GLY A 71 -11.44 -3.80 15.53
N ALA A 72 -11.49 -3.89 16.86
CA ALA A 72 -11.46 -5.15 17.59
C ALA A 72 -12.69 -5.99 17.25
N THR A 73 -12.66 -6.76 16.17
CA THR A 73 -13.66 -7.78 15.89
C THR A 73 -13.06 -8.88 15.03
N LEU A 74 -13.34 -10.12 15.42
CA LEU A 74 -12.75 -11.41 15.03
C LEU A 74 -12.83 -11.80 13.54
N MET A 75 -12.93 -10.86 12.59
CA MET A 75 -13.15 -11.17 11.18
C MET A 75 -12.41 -10.19 10.24
N ASN A 76 -11.09 -10.08 10.37
CA ASN A 76 -10.26 -9.30 9.43
C ASN A 76 -9.34 -10.23 8.62
N LYS A 77 -9.92 -10.92 7.63
CA LYS A 77 -9.16 -11.72 6.67
C LYS A 77 -8.50 -10.81 5.64
N VAL A 78 -7.17 -10.92 5.56
CA VAL A 78 -6.27 -10.42 4.51
C VAL A 78 -5.86 -8.95 4.63
N SER A 79 -4.68 -8.75 5.22
CA SER A 79 -3.84 -7.59 4.97
C SER A 79 -2.70 -8.04 4.06
N ILE A 80 -2.53 -7.37 2.92
CA ILE A 80 -1.44 -7.65 1.98
C ILE A 80 -0.43 -6.51 2.18
N PRO A 81 0.67 -6.72 2.93
CA PRO A 81 1.70 -5.70 3.04
C PRO A 81 2.56 -5.70 1.78
N VAL A 82 2.74 -4.48 1.24
CA VAL A 82 3.79 -4.05 0.32
C VAL A 82 3.71 -4.63 -1.10
N VAL A 83 3.21 -3.81 -2.03
CA VAL A 83 3.58 -3.93 -3.45
C VAL A 83 4.85 -3.10 -3.64
N CYS A 84 6.03 -3.73 -3.62
CA CYS A 84 7.24 -3.13 -4.19
C CYS A 84 7.18 -3.33 -5.70
N ILE A 85 6.98 -2.26 -6.46
CA ILE A 85 7.25 -2.29 -7.90
C ILE A 85 8.73 -1.93 -8.04
N ASN A 86 9.56 -2.93 -8.38
CA ASN A 86 10.85 -2.62 -8.98
C ASN A 86 10.54 -2.24 -10.44
N GLU A 87 10.84 -1.01 -10.86
CA GLU A 87 11.11 -0.74 -12.28
C GLU A 87 12.53 -1.15 -12.63
#